data_AF-A0A7S0TJE2-F1
#
_entry.id   AF-A0A7S0TJE2-F1
#
_cell.length_a   1.000
_cell.length_b   1.000
_cell.length_c   1.000
_cell.angle_alpha   90.00
_cell.angle_beta   90.00
_cell.angle_gamma   90.00
#
_symmetry.space_group_name_H-M   'P 1'
#
loop_
_entity.id
_entity.type
_entity.pdbx_description
1 polymer ?
#
loop_
_entity_poly.entity_id
_entity_poly.type
_entity_poly.pdbx_seq_one_letter_code
_entity_poly.pdbx_strand_id
1 'polypeptide(L)'
;SGAIPQLSVIMGPCAGGAVYSPAITDFVLMVEKSAHMFITGPAVLKTVTSEKVSMEELGGSETHSKISGGASLTCHDDIDALITTRRLFDFLPLSNKDKPPRRYTNDPRDRKAGVLDYVVPEKANISYRMQGVITPVVDDCDFFEIHPNFAKNIVVGFGRLDGRSVGIVGNQPAYIAGCLDIHAA
;
A
#
# COMPACT_ATOMS: atom_id res chain seq x y z
N SER A 1 0.09 19.09 -2.07
CA SER A 1 -0.60 17.84 -2.40
C SER A 1 -1.31 17.98 -3.75
N GLY A 2 -1.29 16.92 -4.58
CA GLY A 2 -2.00 16.84 -5.87
C GLY A 2 -1.37 17.57 -7.07
N ALA A 3 -0.22 18.22 -6.90
CA ALA A 3 0.50 18.91 -7.99
C ALA A 3 1.71 18.09 -8.50
N ILE A 4 2.48 17.53 -7.56
CA ILE A 4 3.60 16.62 -7.78
C ILE A 4 3.47 15.47 -6.78
N PRO A 5 3.87 14.23 -7.13
CA PRO A 5 3.89 13.14 -6.16
C PRO A 5 4.91 13.40 -5.05
N GLN A 6 4.51 13.12 -3.82
CA GLN A 6 5.32 13.28 -2.61
C GLN A 6 5.42 11.92 -1.91
N LEU A 7 6.64 11.39 -1.80
CA LEU A 7 6.91 10.08 -1.21
C LEU A 7 7.77 10.26 0.05
N SER A 8 7.31 9.73 1.18
CA SER A 8 8.06 9.72 2.44
C SER A 8 8.61 8.32 2.71
N VAL A 9 9.91 8.23 2.95
CA VAL A 9 10.59 6.97 3.32
C VAL A 9 11.16 7.12 4.72
N ILE A 10 10.61 6.36 5.66
CA ILE A 10 10.96 6.42 7.08
C ILE A 10 11.86 5.23 7.39
N MET A 11 13.13 5.53 7.67
CA MET A 11 14.21 4.56 7.86
C MET A 11 14.80 4.67 9.28
N GLY A 12 14.04 5.27 10.20
CA GLY A 12 14.50 5.61 11.54
C GLY A 12 13.41 6.28 12.39
N PRO A 13 13.77 6.82 13.56
CA PRO A 13 12.83 7.52 14.43
C PRO A 13 12.33 8.82 13.81
N CYS A 14 11.01 9.00 13.79
CA CYS A 14 10.31 10.20 13.36
C CYS A 14 9.27 10.56 14.44
N ALA A 15 9.58 11.53 15.30
CA ALA A 15 8.77 11.82 16.49
C ALA A 15 8.37 13.30 16.59
N GLY A 16 7.27 13.58 17.29
CA GLY A 16 6.82 14.94 17.53
C GLY A 16 6.44 15.66 16.24
N GLY A 17 6.93 16.89 16.07
CA GLY A 17 6.60 17.70 14.89
C GLY A 17 7.02 17.10 13.55
N ALA A 18 8.02 16.19 13.55
CA ALA A 18 8.52 15.57 12.33
C ALA A 18 7.46 14.73 11.60
N VAL A 19 6.52 14.13 12.35
CA VAL A 19 5.50 13.22 11.77
C VAL A 19 4.46 13.95 10.91
N TYR A 20 4.31 15.26 11.08
CA TYR A 20 3.33 16.03 10.32
C TYR A 20 3.69 16.12 8.84
N SER A 21 4.97 16.09 8.47
CA SER A 21 5.36 16.13 7.06
C SER A 21 5.02 14.83 6.33
N PRO A 22 5.41 13.63 6.81
CA PRO A 22 4.98 12.38 6.19
C PRO A 22 3.46 12.22 6.13
N ALA A 23 2.74 12.69 7.16
CA ALA A 23 1.28 12.59 7.22
C ALA A 23 0.54 13.38 6.12
N ILE A 24 1.21 14.33 5.46
CA ILE A 24 0.62 15.12 4.36
C ILE A 24 1.22 14.79 2.99
N THR A 25 2.10 13.79 2.90
CA THR A 25 2.60 13.25 1.63
C THR A 25 1.68 12.15 1.10
N ASP A 26 1.83 11.79 -0.18
CA ASP A 26 0.90 10.88 -0.85
C ASP A 26 1.13 9.41 -0.46
N PHE A 27 2.38 9.01 -0.20
CA PHE A 27 2.73 7.65 0.24
C PHE A 27 3.78 7.68 1.36
N VAL A 28 3.60 6.79 2.34
CA VAL A 28 4.55 6.60 3.44
C VAL A 28 5.04 5.16 3.43
N LEU A 29 6.35 4.99 3.25
CA LEU A 29 7.05 3.70 3.35
C LEU A 29 7.80 3.67 4.68
N MET A 30 7.69 2.58 5.43
CA MET A 30 8.39 2.39 6.69
C MET A 30 9.27 1.15 6.65
N VAL A 31 10.52 1.28 7.09
CA VAL A 31 11.42 0.12 7.26
C VAL A 31 11.09 -0.63 8.54
N GLU A 32 10.97 -1.94 8.44
CA GLU A 32 10.65 -2.81 9.57
C GLU A 32 11.70 -2.71 10.68
N LYS A 33 11.24 -2.67 11.93
CA LYS A 33 12.05 -2.64 13.16
C LYS A 33 12.97 -1.42 13.37
N SER A 34 13.26 -0.63 12.35
CA SER A 34 14.08 0.60 12.47
C SER A 34 13.25 1.88 12.44
N ALA A 35 12.11 1.87 11.72
CA ALA A 35 11.23 3.03 11.60
C ALA A 35 10.22 3.09 12.74
N HIS A 36 10.10 4.28 13.34
CA HIS A 36 9.07 4.56 14.35
C HIS A 36 8.45 5.93 14.11
N MET A 37 7.12 6.03 14.14
CA MET A 37 6.38 7.28 13.98
C MET A 37 5.39 7.51 15.13
N PHE A 38 5.49 8.64 15.82
CA PHE A 38 4.49 9.04 16.84
C PHE A 38 4.58 10.52 17.18
N ILE A 39 3.45 11.15 17.54
CA ILE A 39 3.44 12.53 18.02
C ILE A 39 4.05 12.61 19.42
N THR A 40 3.59 11.76 20.34
CA THR A 40 4.04 11.75 21.73
C THR A 40 4.71 10.42 22.03
N GLY A 41 5.96 10.45 22.49
CA GLY A 41 6.73 9.23 22.74
C GLY A 41 6.30 8.44 23.98
N PRO A 42 6.76 7.17 24.10
CA PRO A 42 6.33 6.28 25.17
C PRO A 42 6.66 6.77 26.59
N ALA A 43 7.78 7.49 26.76
CA ALA A 43 8.17 8.03 28.05
C ALA A 43 7.14 9.04 28.60
N VAL A 44 6.62 9.90 27.72
CA VAL A 44 5.60 10.90 28.08
C VAL A 44 4.25 10.22 28.35
N LEU A 45 3.87 9.25 27.51
CA LEU A 45 2.68 8.42 27.73
C LEU A 45 2.71 7.75 29.10
N LYS A 46 3.81 7.09 29.45
CA LYS A 46 3.97 6.46 30.76
C LYS A 46 3.79 7.42 31.93
N THR A 47 4.28 8.65 31.81
CA THR A 47 4.13 9.65 32.89
C THR A 47 2.71 10.21 33.01
N VAL A 48 1.94 10.24 31.92
CA VAL A 48 0.61 10.88 31.88
C VAL A 48 -0.52 9.86 32.05
N THR A 49 -0.44 8.72 31.37
CA THR A 49 -1.49 7.68 31.37
C THR A 49 -1.15 6.48 32.24
N SER A 50 0.07 6.38 32.77
CA SER A 50 0.61 5.19 33.46
C SER A 50 0.70 3.92 32.60
N GLU A 51 0.43 4.03 31.29
CA GLU A 51 0.55 2.91 30.35
C GLU A 51 2.02 2.69 29.96
N LYS A 52 2.44 1.42 29.93
CA LYS A 52 3.77 1.02 29.45
C LYS A 52 3.61 0.41 28.07
N VAL A 53 4.04 1.13 27.06
CA VAL A 53 4.06 0.69 25.66
C VAL A 53 5.48 0.84 25.12
N SER A 54 5.95 -0.08 24.30
CA SER A 54 7.23 0.04 23.61
C SER A 54 7.16 1.00 22.41
N MET A 55 8.30 1.42 21.86
CA MET A 55 8.32 2.23 20.62
C MET A 55 7.71 1.47 19.43
N GLU A 56 7.98 0.16 19.34
CA GLU A 56 7.45 -0.69 18.27
C GLU A 56 5.93 -0.84 18.36
N GLU A 57 5.40 -1.13 19.55
CA GLU A 57 3.96 -1.22 19.75
C GLU A 57 3.25 0.12 19.51
N LEU A 58 3.87 1.23 19.94
CA LEU A 58 3.26 2.56 19.83
C LEU A 58 3.21 3.07 18.39
N GLY A 59 4.29 2.88 17.63
CA GLY A 59 4.45 3.55 16.33
C GLY A 59 5.40 2.84 15.39
N GLY A 60 5.60 1.54 15.57
CA GLY A 60 6.35 0.71 14.63
C GLY A 60 5.63 0.56 13.28
N SER A 61 6.39 0.07 12.31
CA SER A 61 5.89 -0.20 10.95
C SER A 61 4.65 -1.11 10.92
N GLU A 62 4.57 -2.09 11.84
CA GLU A 62 3.43 -3.01 11.93
C GLU A 62 2.16 -2.29 12.41
N THR A 63 2.26 -1.48 13.46
CA THR A 63 1.14 -0.66 13.97
C THR A 63 0.62 0.29 12.89
N HIS A 64 1.51 0.91 12.11
CA HIS A 64 1.11 1.81 11.04
C HIS A 64 0.56 1.14 9.79
N SER A 65 1.00 -0.09 9.48
CA SER A 65 0.55 -0.82 8.29
C SER A 65 -0.68 -1.70 8.53
N LYS A 66 -1.02 -2.03 9.78
CA LYS A 66 -2.17 -2.90 10.10
C LYS A 66 -3.30 -2.20 10.83
N ILE A 67 -2.99 -1.23 11.69
CA ILE A 67 -3.96 -0.67 12.64
C ILE A 67 -4.33 0.77 12.27
N SER A 68 -3.36 1.66 12.17
CA SER A 68 -3.66 3.09 11.93
C SER A 68 -3.78 3.46 10.45
N GLY A 69 -3.26 2.64 9.53
CA GLY A 69 -3.19 2.96 8.10
C GLY A 69 -2.19 4.07 7.77
N GLY A 70 -1.35 4.50 8.71
CA GLY A 70 -0.35 5.55 8.50
C GLY A 70 0.84 5.15 7.62
N ALA A 71 1.03 3.85 7.36
CA ALA A 71 2.04 3.34 6.44
C ALA A 71 1.37 2.69 5.23
N SER A 72 1.66 3.21 4.04
CA SER A 72 1.23 2.64 2.76
C SER A 72 1.93 1.32 2.46
N LEU A 73 3.21 1.22 2.81
CA LEU A 73 4.06 0.05 2.59
C LEU A 73 5.01 -0.14 3.77
N THR A 74 5.36 -1.41 4.03
CA THR A 74 6.47 -1.78 4.89
C THR A 74 7.56 -2.46 4.06
N CYS A 75 8.81 -2.19 4.39
CA CYS A 75 9.97 -2.73 3.69
C CYS A 75 10.89 -3.43 4.68
N HIS A 76 11.48 -4.56 4.28
CA HIS A 76 12.28 -5.39 5.19
C HIS A 76 13.50 -4.63 5.74
N ASP A 77 14.16 -3.85 4.88
CA ASP A 77 15.34 -3.08 5.21
C ASP A 77 15.44 -1.83 4.32
N ASP A 78 16.49 -1.05 4.56
CA ASP A 78 16.78 0.20 3.87
C ASP A 78 16.95 0.04 2.36
N ILE A 79 17.56 -1.08 1.92
CA ILE A 79 17.81 -1.34 0.50
C ILE A 79 16.48 -1.65 -0.19
N ASP A 80 15.67 -2.51 0.42
CA ASP A 80 14.31 -2.83 -0.05
C ASP A 80 13.43 -1.56 -0.12
N ALA A 81 13.51 -0.69 0.88
CA ALA A 81 12.77 0.58 0.86
C ALA A 81 13.12 1.46 -0.33
N LEU A 82 14.41 1.60 -0.66
CA LEU A 82 14.84 2.40 -1.81
C LEU A 82 14.45 1.74 -3.14
N ILE A 83 14.55 0.42 -3.27
CA ILE A 83 14.12 -0.32 -4.47
C ILE A 83 12.61 -0.20 -4.66
N THR A 84 11.84 -0.43 -3.61
CA THR A 84 10.38 -0.33 -3.60
C THR A 84 9.92 1.09 -3.92
N THR A 85 10.59 2.11 -3.36
CA THR A 85 10.34 3.53 -3.71
C THR A 85 10.55 3.79 -5.20
N ARG A 86 11.63 3.28 -5.79
CA ARG A 86 11.88 3.41 -7.23
C ARG A 86 10.81 2.70 -8.07
N ARG A 87 10.39 1.51 -7.66
CA ARG A 87 9.31 0.76 -8.33
C ARG A 87 7.99 1.53 -8.27
N LEU A 88 7.62 2.10 -7.13
CA LEU A 88 6.44 2.95 -6.99
C LEU A 88 6.53 4.18 -7.89
N PHE A 89 7.66 4.90 -7.85
CA PHE A 89 7.92 6.07 -8.68
C PHE A 89 7.73 5.78 -10.17
N ASP A 90 8.12 4.58 -10.64
CA ASP A 90 7.96 4.16 -12.04
C ASP A 90 6.50 4.07 -12.51
N PHE A 91 5.51 4.03 -11.61
CA PHE A 91 4.09 4.08 -11.95
C PHE A 91 3.54 5.51 -12.03
N LEU A 92 4.18 6.49 -11.39
CA LEU A 92 3.63 7.82 -11.15
C LEU A 92 4.01 8.81 -12.27
N PRO A 93 3.12 9.75 -12.64
CA PRO A 93 3.51 10.89 -13.48
C PRO A 93 4.40 11.85 -12.68
N LEU A 94 5.22 12.65 -13.36
CA LEU A 94 6.09 13.63 -12.69
C LEU A 94 5.31 14.80 -12.07
N SER A 95 4.14 15.11 -12.62
CA SER A 95 3.24 16.13 -12.13
C SER A 95 1.80 15.85 -12.55
N ASN A 96 0.84 16.61 -12.02
CA ASN A 96 -0.56 16.54 -12.44
C ASN A 96 -0.82 17.01 -13.89
N LYS A 97 0.18 17.58 -14.56
CA LYS A 97 0.11 17.99 -15.97
C LYS A 97 0.61 16.90 -16.91
N ASP A 98 1.38 15.96 -16.38
CA ASP A 98 1.98 14.88 -17.15
C ASP A 98 1.06 13.67 -17.18
N LYS A 99 1.09 12.94 -18.31
CA LYS A 99 0.45 11.63 -18.36
C LYS A 99 1.31 10.63 -17.59
N PRO A 100 0.70 9.57 -17.02
CA PRO A 100 1.46 8.47 -16.43
C PRO A 100 2.48 7.92 -17.43
N PRO A 101 3.67 7.51 -16.97
CA PRO A 101 4.71 6.99 -17.83
C PRO A 101 4.22 5.76 -18.60
N ARG A 102 4.60 5.67 -19.88
CA ARG A 102 4.39 4.47 -20.69
C ARG A 102 5.70 3.71 -20.81
N ARG A 103 5.69 2.43 -20.43
CA ARG A 103 6.80 1.50 -20.66
C ARG A 103 6.55 0.66 -21.89
N TYR A 104 7.62 0.17 -22.48
CA TYR A 104 7.51 -0.90 -23.46
C TYR A 104 7.10 -2.18 -22.72
N THR A 105 6.19 -2.94 -23.31
CA THR A 105 5.83 -4.28 -22.86
C THR A 105 5.67 -5.18 -24.09
N ASN A 106 5.97 -6.46 -23.89
CA ASN A 106 5.73 -7.52 -24.86
C ASN A 106 4.43 -8.29 -24.56
N ASP A 107 3.69 -7.91 -23.51
CA ASP A 107 2.44 -8.56 -23.16
C ASP A 107 1.38 -8.32 -24.26
N PRO A 108 0.85 -9.37 -24.91
CA PRO A 108 -0.15 -9.21 -25.96
C PRO A 108 -1.44 -8.58 -25.41
N ARG A 109 -1.96 -7.57 -26.11
CA ARG A 109 -3.22 -6.89 -25.75
C ARG A 109 -4.44 -7.82 -25.74
N ASP A 110 -4.34 -8.94 -26.44
CA ASP A 110 -5.36 -9.99 -26.56
C ASP A 110 -5.00 -11.26 -25.77
N ARG A 111 -4.04 -11.17 -24.82
CA ARG A 111 -3.70 -12.29 -23.94
C ARG A 111 -4.95 -12.81 -23.24
N LYS A 112 -5.23 -14.09 -23.44
CA LYS A 112 -6.32 -14.78 -22.75
C LYS A 112 -5.90 -15.12 -21.33
N ALA A 113 -6.76 -14.84 -20.37
CA ALA A 113 -6.58 -15.21 -18.97
C ALA A 113 -7.58 -16.32 -18.59
N GLY A 114 -7.33 -17.55 -19.05
CA GLY A 114 -8.25 -18.68 -18.84
C GLY A 114 -8.52 -19.02 -17.37
N VAL A 115 -7.68 -18.57 -16.44
CA VAL A 115 -7.93 -18.67 -15.00
C VAL A 115 -9.19 -17.90 -14.56
N LEU A 116 -9.57 -16.84 -15.29
CA LEU A 116 -10.74 -16.01 -14.97
C LEU A 116 -12.06 -16.76 -15.20
N ASP A 117 -12.07 -17.81 -16.04
CA ASP A 117 -13.25 -18.65 -16.24
C ASP A 117 -13.62 -19.46 -14.99
N TYR A 118 -12.67 -19.60 -14.04
CA TYR A 118 -12.81 -20.45 -12.85
C TYR A 118 -12.56 -19.72 -11.53
N VAL A 119 -12.23 -18.41 -11.56
CA VAL A 119 -11.84 -17.66 -10.36
C VAL A 119 -13.01 -17.41 -9.40
N VAL A 120 -14.23 -17.29 -9.93
CA VAL A 120 -15.46 -17.13 -9.15
C VAL A 120 -16.04 -18.52 -8.87
N PRO A 121 -16.15 -18.95 -7.59
CA PRO A 121 -16.76 -20.22 -7.24
C PRO A 121 -18.24 -20.26 -7.62
N GLU A 122 -18.75 -21.44 -8.02
CA GLU A 122 -20.17 -21.62 -8.35
C GLU A 122 -21.11 -21.35 -7.16
N LYS A 123 -20.64 -21.63 -5.93
CA LYS A 123 -21.41 -21.40 -4.71
C LYS A 123 -21.11 -20.01 -4.16
N ALA A 124 -22.16 -19.20 -4.02
CA ALA A 124 -22.06 -17.80 -3.57
C ALA A 124 -21.46 -17.62 -2.15
N ASN A 125 -21.47 -18.66 -1.31
CA ASN A 125 -20.89 -18.61 0.04
C ASN A 125 -19.40 -18.98 0.08
N ILE A 126 -18.78 -19.30 -1.06
CA ILE A 126 -17.34 -19.53 -1.16
C ILE A 126 -16.69 -18.25 -1.70
N SER A 127 -15.73 -17.72 -0.95
CA SER A 127 -14.98 -16.53 -1.34
C SER A 127 -13.85 -16.86 -2.31
N TYR A 128 -13.42 -15.85 -3.06
CA TYR A 128 -12.23 -15.90 -3.90
C TYR A 128 -11.30 -14.72 -3.57
N ARG A 129 -10.07 -14.79 -4.09
CA ARG A 129 -9.08 -13.73 -3.91
C ARG A 129 -9.11 -12.75 -5.07
N MET A 130 -9.37 -11.48 -4.79
CA MET A 130 -9.42 -10.44 -5.82
C MET A 130 -8.08 -10.25 -6.55
N GLN A 131 -6.93 -10.45 -5.88
CA GLN A 131 -5.63 -10.43 -6.56
C GLN A 131 -5.52 -11.52 -7.65
N GLY A 132 -6.25 -12.63 -7.52
CA GLY A 132 -6.32 -13.67 -8.55
C GLY A 132 -7.08 -13.24 -9.80
N VAL A 133 -7.92 -12.21 -9.70
CA VAL A 133 -8.57 -11.55 -10.86
C VAL A 133 -7.67 -10.48 -11.44
N ILE A 134 -7.03 -9.67 -10.58
CA ILE A 134 -6.21 -8.53 -11.00
C ILE A 134 -4.92 -8.98 -11.71
N THR A 135 -4.19 -9.92 -11.11
CA THR A 135 -2.85 -10.33 -11.57
C THR A 135 -2.87 -10.82 -13.03
N PRO A 136 -3.81 -11.69 -13.46
CA PRO A 136 -3.87 -12.12 -14.85
C PRO A 136 -4.32 -11.03 -15.84
N VAL A 137 -4.88 -9.91 -15.38
CA VAL A 137 -5.40 -8.84 -16.25
C VAL A 137 -4.34 -7.80 -16.56
N VAL A 138 -3.46 -7.48 -15.60
CA VAL A 138 -2.41 -6.47 -15.77
C VAL A 138 -1.24 -7.02 -16.59
N ASP A 139 -0.54 -6.12 -17.29
CA ASP A 139 0.66 -6.43 -18.08
C ASP A 139 1.68 -7.18 -17.22
N ASP A 140 2.29 -8.22 -17.80
CA ASP A 140 3.36 -9.02 -17.19
C ASP A 140 3.00 -9.65 -15.84
N CYS A 141 1.70 -9.71 -15.51
CA CYS A 141 1.20 -10.10 -14.20
C CYS A 141 1.78 -9.25 -13.04
N ASP A 142 2.19 -8.00 -13.32
CA ASP A 142 2.84 -7.10 -12.35
C ASP A 142 1.80 -6.20 -11.67
N PHE A 143 1.36 -6.60 -10.48
CA PHE A 143 0.53 -5.78 -9.60
C PHE A 143 1.33 -5.27 -8.41
N PHE A 144 1.32 -3.95 -8.22
CA PHE A 144 1.92 -3.24 -7.09
C PHE A 144 0.82 -2.83 -6.11
N GLU A 145 0.57 -3.68 -5.12
CA GLU A 145 -0.44 -3.45 -4.09
C GLU A 145 -0.02 -2.34 -3.11
N ILE A 146 -0.95 -1.47 -2.75
CA ILE A 146 -0.80 -0.41 -1.75
C ILE A 146 -1.64 -0.78 -0.53
N HIS A 147 -1.14 -0.54 0.67
CA HIS A 147 -1.78 -0.95 1.92
C HIS A 147 -2.11 -2.46 2.03
N PRO A 148 -1.22 -3.40 1.63
CA PRO A 148 -1.54 -4.84 1.63
C PRO A 148 -1.89 -5.40 3.03
N ASN A 149 -1.55 -4.67 4.09
CA ASN A 149 -1.75 -5.05 5.48
C ASN A 149 -2.90 -4.33 6.19
N PHE A 150 -3.49 -3.30 5.58
CA PHE A 150 -4.54 -2.46 6.15
C PHE A 150 -5.84 -2.65 5.35
N ALA A 151 -7.00 -2.65 6.01
CA ALA A 151 -8.31 -2.74 5.36
C ALA A 151 -8.41 -3.84 4.28
N LYS A 152 -8.01 -5.08 4.62
CA LYS A 152 -7.84 -6.19 3.65
C LYS A 152 -9.11 -6.61 2.91
N ASN A 153 -10.27 -6.09 3.29
CA ASN A 153 -11.56 -6.20 2.61
C ASN A 153 -11.65 -5.40 1.29
N ILE A 154 -10.67 -4.54 1.01
CA ILE A 154 -10.48 -3.88 -0.30
C ILE A 154 -9.02 -4.00 -0.74
N VAL A 155 -8.79 -4.18 -2.03
CA VAL A 155 -7.46 -4.18 -2.64
C VAL A 155 -7.31 -2.92 -3.47
N VAL A 156 -6.22 -2.20 -3.25
CA VAL A 156 -5.85 -1.02 -4.05
C VAL A 156 -4.40 -1.15 -4.50
N GLY A 157 -4.10 -0.60 -5.67
CA GLY A 157 -2.73 -0.64 -6.17
C GLY A 157 -2.58 -0.18 -7.61
N PHE A 158 -1.37 -0.36 -8.13
CA PHE A 158 -1.02 -0.01 -9.51
C PHE A 158 -0.73 -1.26 -10.33
N GLY A 159 -1.09 -1.20 -11.60
CA GLY A 159 -0.65 -2.14 -12.63
C GLY A 159 -0.34 -1.38 -13.92
N ARG A 160 -0.08 -2.11 -15.02
CA ARG A 160 -0.02 -1.52 -16.36
C ARG A 160 -0.96 -2.23 -17.32
N LEU A 161 -1.45 -1.49 -18.31
CA LEU A 161 -2.14 -2.01 -19.49
C LEU A 161 -1.57 -1.33 -20.74
N ASP A 162 -1.10 -2.12 -21.71
CA ASP A 162 -0.40 -1.61 -22.91
C ASP A 162 0.78 -0.67 -22.54
N GLY A 163 1.44 -1.02 -21.44
CA GLY A 163 2.57 -0.33 -20.85
C GLY A 163 2.23 0.95 -20.09
N ARG A 164 0.95 1.35 -20.00
CA ARG A 164 0.53 2.56 -19.26
C ARG A 164 0.09 2.22 -17.85
N SER A 165 0.50 3.02 -16.86
CA SER A 165 0.04 2.83 -15.49
C SER A 165 -1.48 2.97 -15.35
N VAL A 166 -2.08 2.06 -14.60
CA VAL A 166 -3.49 2.08 -14.19
C VAL A 166 -3.60 1.92 -12.68
N GLY A 167 -4.51 2.66 -12.06
CA GLY A 167 -4.91 2.44 -10.67
C GLY A 167 -6.05 1.43 -10.63
N ILE A 168 -6.01 0.51 -9.67
CA ILE A 168 -6.97 -0.58 -9.53
C ILE A 168 -7.54 -0.53 -8.11
N VAL A 169 -8.87 -0.68 -8.03
CA VAL A 169 -9.61 -0.81 -6.78
C VAL A 169 -10.55 -2.00 -6.94
N GLY A 170 -10.52 -2.94 -5.99
CA GLY A 170 -11.38 -4.12 -6.03
C GLY A 170 -11.73 -4.64 -4.65
N ASN A 171 -13.01 -4.92 -4.41
CA ASN A 171 -13.47 -5.57 -3.19
C ASN A 171 -12.81 -6.95 -3.05
N GLN A 172 -12.49 -7.34 -1.81
CA GLN A 172 -11.84 -8.60 -1.51
C GLN A 172 -12.78 -9.54 -0.75
N PRO A 173 -13.50 -10.45 -1.44
CA PRO A 173 -14.44 -11.37 -0.79
C PRO A 173 -13.81 -12.26 0.30
N ALA A 174 -12.50 -12.51 0.21
CA ALA A 174 -11.77 -13.30 1.20
C ALA A 174 -11.70 -12.66 2.60
N TYR A 175 -11.99 -11.36 2.74
CA TYR A 175 -11.99 -10.64 4.01
C TYR A 175 -13.31 -9.92 4.22
N ILE A 176 -14.04 -10.24 5.30
CA ILE A 176 -15.35 -9.65 5.66
C ILE A 176 -16.32 -9.64 4.45
N ALA A 177 -16.28 -10.70 3.63
CA ALA A 177 -17.06 -10.83 2.39
C ALA A 177 -16.90 -9.66 1.38
N GLY A 178 -15.83 -8.86 1.49
CA GLY A 178 -15.59 -7.69 0.64
C GLY A 178 -16.47 -6.48 0.98
N CYS A 179 -17.16 -6.49 2.12
CA CYS A 179 -17.96 -5.38 2.60
C CYS A 179 -17.09 -4.14 2.86
N LEU A 180 -17.62 -2.95 2.57
CA LEU A 180 -16.97 -1.70 2.92
C LEU A 180 -17.23 -1.35 4.38
N ASP A 181 -16.19 -0.90 5.07
CA ASP A 181 -16.20 -0.41 6.44
C ASP A 181 -15.43 0.91 6.52
N ILE A 182 -15.26 1.45 7.74
CA ILE A 182 -14.61 2.74 7.96
C ILE A 182 -13.16 2.73 7.45
N HIS A 183 -12.45 1.61 7.54
CA HIS A 183 -11.06 1.54 7.12
C HIS A 183 -10.89 1.34 5.62
N ALA A 184 -11.85 0.69 4.95
CA ALA A 184 -11.81 0.49 3.50
C ALA A 184 -12.35 1.68 2.68
N ALA A 185 -13.19 2.53 3.28
CA ALA A 185 -13.77 3.73 2.64
C ALA A 185 -12.80 4.92 2.66
#